data_AF-A0A946GCM8-F1
#
_entry.id   AF-A0A946GCM8-F1
#
_cell.length_a   1.000
_cell.length_b   1.000
_cell.length_c   1.000
_cell.angle_alpha   90.00
_cell.angle_beta   90.00
_cell.angle_gamma   90.00
#
_symmetry.space_group_name_H-M   'P 1'
#
loop_
_entity.id
_entity.type
_entity.pdbx_description
1 polymer ?
#
loop_
_entity_poly.entity_id
_entity_poly.type
_entity_poly.pdbx_seq_one_letter_code
_entity_poly.pdbx_strand_id
1 'polypeptide(L)'
;MLHRLLARHQGDLSHASIVRLWREIIAASIRIQGQLTVGYCPIEGHGSALRLANGHFGFDTPTVRFESASHVVSAVHRGEVSVGLVPLPEAADTPGWWADVRDATDVYVVARLPWFDDTAAGAGASVGASVLARGIPEESGDDHSLLMFTCPKPVSRARVGEVCGTNGLEITAQAVTDDPHAAGERIHIVELDGFIDADDDRTQAVAVTLEASNVRLLGAFARPFVSTDTAGVK
;
A
#
# COMPACT_ATOMS: atom_id res chain seq x y z
N MET A 1 -10.51 3.17 -14.04
CA MET A 1 -11.86 2.75 -14.53
C MET A 1 -12.94 2.82 -13.45
N LEU A 2 -12.76 2.18 -12.28
CA LEU A 2 -13.79 2.13 -11.22
C LEU A 2 -14.16 3.52 -10.67
N HIS A 3 -13.16 4.40 -10.48
CA HIS A 3 -13.37 5.84 -10.21
C HIS A 3 -14.43 6.48 -11.14
N ARG A 4 -14.28 6.28 -12.45
CA ARG A 4 -15.20 6.83 -13.46
C ARG A 4 -16.58 6.18 -13.43
N LEU A 5 -16.68 4.90 -13.05
CA LEU A 5 -17.96 4.20 -12.91
C LEU A 5 -18.76 4.80 -11.75
N LEU A 6 -18.12 4.96 -10.58
CA LEU A 6 -18.77 5.54 -9.40
C LEU A 6 -19.18 6.99 -9.63
N ALA A 7 -18.31 7.81 -10.21
CA ALA A 7 -18.62 9.22 -10.51
C ALA A 7 -19.81 9.42 -11.46
N ARG A 8 -20.17 8.41 -12.26
CA ARG A 8 -21.29 8.46 -13.22
C ARG A 8 -22.54 7.75 -12.70
N HIS A 9 -22.44 7.02 -11.59
CA HIS A 9 -23.54 6.24 -11.07
C HIS A 9 -24.56 7.15 -10.39
N GLN A 10 -25.83 7.02 -10.77
CA GLN A 10 -26.96 7.77 -10.22
C GLN A 10 -28.15 6.86 -9.89
N GLY A 11 -27.93 5.54 -9.86
CA GLY A 11 -28.98 4.56 -9.56
C GLY A 11 -29.02 4.20 -8.08
N ASP A 12 -30.03 3.43 -7.69
CA ASP A 12 -30.31 3.12 -6.28
C ASP A 12 -29.30 2.16 -5.62
N LEU A 13 -28.44 1.51 -6.41
CA LEU A 13 -27.43 0.61 -5.87
C LEU A 13 -26.32 1.40 -5.18
N SER A 14 -25.95 1.03 -3.95
CA SER A 14 -24.87 1.73 -3.23
C SER A 14 -23.51 1.59 -3.93
N HIS A 15 -22.65 2.61 -3.78
CA HIS A 15 -21.27 2.56 -4.28
C HIS A 15 -20.51 1.35 -3.74
N ALA A 16 -20.65 1.03 -2.45
CA ALA A 16 -20.05 -0.16 -1.83
C ALA A 16 -20.43 -1.46 -2.56
N SER A 17 -21.72 -1.61 -2.92
CA SER A 17 -22.22 -2.79 -3.64
C SER A 17 -21.62 -2.88 -5.04
N ILE A 18 -21.56 -1.75 -5.77
CA ILE A 18 -20.96 -1.70 -7.11
C ILE A 18 -19.49 -2.10 -7.06
N VAL A 19 -18.72 -1.54 -6.12
CA VAL A 19 -17.30 -1.85 -5.95
C VAL A 19 -17.12 -3.34 -5.68
N ARG A 20 -17.90 -3.91 -4.76
CA ARG A 20 -17.79 -5.33 -4.39
C ARG A 20 -18.12 -6.26 -5.56
N LEU A 21 -19.20 -5.99 -6.30
CA LEU A 21 -19.56 -6.78 -7.48
C LEU A 21 -18.48 -6.68 -8.56
N TRP A 22 -17.99 -5.46 -8.83
CA TRP A 22 -16.93 -5.25 -9.80
C TRP A 22 -15.63 -5.99 -9.42
N ARG A 23 -15.22 -5.90 -8.15
CA ARG A 23 -14.04 -6.60 -7.64
C ARG A 23 -14.16 -8.11 -7.76
N GLU A 24 -15.33 -8.69 -7.47
CA GLU A 24 -15.57 -10.13 -7.65
C GLU A 24 -15.45 -10.54 -9.13
N ILE A 25 -16.04 -9.77 -10.05
CA ILE A 25 -15.96 -10.04 -11.50
C ILE A 25 -14.50 -9.99 -12.00
N ILE A 26 -13.74 -8.97 -11.59
CA ILE A 26 -12.33 -8.83 -11.98
C ILE A 26 -11.51 -9.96 -11.40
N ALA A 27 -11.66 -10.27 -10.11
CA ALA A 27 -10.93 -11.35 -9.48
C ALA A 27 -11.22 -12.71 -10.12
N ALA A 28 -12.49 -13.01 -10.43
CA ALA A 28 -12.87 -14.21 -11.16
C ALA A 28 -12.20 -14.28 -12.55
N SER A 29 -12.14 -13.15 -13.26
CA SER A 29 -11.50 -13.06 -14.57
C SER A 29 -9.98 -13.31 -14.50
N ILE A 30 -9.30 -12.74 -13.49
CA ILE A 30 -7.87 -12.97 -13.25
C ILE A 30 -7.61 -14.45 -12.94
N ARG A 31 -8.46 -15.07 -12.11
CA ARG A 31 -8.36 -16.52 -11.77
C ARG A 31 -8.50 -17.44 -12.98
N ILE A 32 -9.24 -17.02 -14.02
CA ILE A 32 -9.35 -17.78 -15.27
C ILE A 32 -8.05 -17.72 -16.08
N GLN A 33 -7.35 -16.58 -16.04
CA GLN A 33 -6.11 -16.35 -16.79
C GLN A 33 -4.86 -16.92 -16.10
N GLY A 34 -4.91 -17.15 -14.79
CA GLY A 34 -3.81 -17.73 -14.02
C GLY A 34 -4.18 -17.96 -12.56
N GLN A 35 -3.23 -18.48 -11.78
CA GLN A 35 -3.45 -18.72 -10.36
C GLN A 35 -3.26 -17.41 -9.58
N LEU A 36 -4.37 -16.82 -9.13
CA LEU A 36 -4.38 -15.75 -8.12
C LEU A 36 -4.49 -16.39 -6.75
N THR A 37 -3.46 -16.23 -5.91
CA THR A 37 -3.45 -16.66 -4.50
C THR A 37 -3.03 -15.50 -3.62
N VAL A 38 -3.63 -15.41 -2.43
CA VAL A 38 -3.46 -14.28 -1.51
C VAL A 38 -2.85 -14.75 -0.21
N GLY A 39 -1.61 -14.33 0.08
CA GLY A 39 -1.02 -14.44 1.41
C GLY A 39 -1.49 -13.31 2.32
N TYR A 40 -1.72 -13.58 3.60
CA TYR A 40 -1.99 -12.52 4.57
C TYR A 40 -1.46 -12.88 5.95
N CYS A 41 -1.08 -11.89 6.74
CA CYS A 41 -0.75 -12.04 8.16
C CYS A 41 -1.83 -11.37 9.04
N PRO A 42 -1.76 -11.50 10.38
CA PRO A 42 -2.60 -10.69 11.26
C PRO A 42 -2.41 -9.19 10.97
N ILE A 43 -3.53 -8.48 10.88
CA ILE A 43 -3.63 -7.02 10.84
C ILE A 43 -4.56 -6.64 11.99
N GLU A 44 -4.45 -5.41 12.51
CA GLU A 44 -5.30 -4.93 13.60
C GLU A 44 -6.79 -5.24 13.37
N GLY A 45 -7.48 -5.68 14.42
CA GLY A 45 -8.88 -6.11 14.33
C GLY A 45 -9.06 -7.58 13.91
N HIS A 46 -9.86 -8.31 14.68
CA HIS A 46 -10.08 -9.74 14.44
C HIS A 46 -10.67 -10.01 13.04
N GLY A 47 -9.98 -10.82 12.24
CA GLY A 47 -10.42 -11.20 10.89
C GLY A 47 -10.35 -10.07 9.84
N SER A 48 -9.79 -8.91 10.18
CA SER A 48 -9.71 -7.74 9.28
C SER A 48 -8.96 -8.06 7.98
N ALA A 49 -7.79 -8.70 8.08
CA ALA A 49 -6.96 -9.06 6.93
C ALA A 49 -7.71 -9.94 5.93
N LEU A 50 -8.40 -10.97 6.40
CA LEU A 50 -9.18 -11.86 5.53
C LEU A 50 -10.38 -11.12 4.91
N ARG A 51 -11.04 -10.24 5.66
CA ARG A 51 -12.13 -9.41 5.12
C ARG A 51 -11.63 -8.44 4.04
N LEU A 52 -10.47 -7.83 4.23
CA LEU A 52 -9.83 -6.97 3.23
C LEU A 52 -9.44 -7.76 1.98
N ALA A 53 -8.84 -8.96 2.17
CA ALA A 53 -8.49 -9.87 1.09
C ALA A 53 -9.73 -10.23 0.26
N ASN A 54 -10.79 -10.73 0.90
CA ASN A 54 -12.02 -11.13 0.21
C ASN A 54 -12.73 -9.94 -0.44
N GLY A 55 -12.69 -8.76 0.19
CA GLY A 55 -13.29 -7.54 -0.37
C GLY A 55 -12.60 -7.05 -1.65
N HIS A 56 -11.30 -7.31 -1.82
CA HIS A 56 -10.54 -6.86 -2.97
C HIS A 56 -10.32 -7.94 -4.03
N PHE A 57 -10.00 -9.15 -3.60
CA PHE A 57 -9.66 -10.29 -4.44
C PHE A 57 -10.81 -11.29 -4.59
N GLY A 58 -12.00 -10.98 -4.10
CA GLY A 58 -13.17 -11.85 -4.17
C GLY A 58 -13.13 -13.04 -3.20
N PHE A 59 -14.29 -13.65 -2.99
CA PHE A 59 -14.49 -14.66 -1.94
C PHE A 59 -13.89 -16.04 -2.26
N ASP A 60 -13.83 -16.40 -3.54
CA ASP A 60 -13.36 -17.72 -3.97
C ASP A 60 -11.85 -17.78 -4.20
N THR A 61 -11.13 -16.69 -3.95
CA THR A 61 -9.67 -16.66 -4.13
C THR A 61 -8.99 -17.45 -3.01
N PRO A 62 -8.12 -18.42 -3.32
CA PRO A 62 -7.37 -19.15 -2.30
C PRO A 62 -6.52 -18.22 -1.45
N THR A 63 -6.72 -18.28 -0.13
CA THR A 63 -5.97 -17.47 0.83
C THR A 63 -5.07 -18.35 1.70
N VAL A 64 -3.85 -17.90 1.99
CA VAL A 64 -2.91 -18.55 2.90
C VAL A 64 -2.60 -17.59 4.04
N ARG A 65 -2.79 -18.04 5.29
CA ARG A 65 -2.46 -17.27 6.48
C ARG A 65 -1.02 -17.54 6.90
N PHE A 66 -0.24 -16.47 7.04
CA PHE A 66 1.12 -16.48 7.58
C PHE A 66 1.15 -15.91 9.00
N GLU A 67 2.27 -16.15 9.69
CA GLU A 67 2.46 -15.71 11.08
C GLU A 67 2.80 -14.22 11.20
N SER A 68 3.56 -13.67 10.24
CA SER A 68 4.07 -12.30 10.29
C SER A 68 4.12 -11.65 8.89
N ALA A 69 4.27 -10.33 8.85
CA ALA A 69 4.44 -9.60 7.60
C ALA A 69 5.73 -10.01 6.86
N SER A 70 6.83 -10.30 7.57
CA SER A 70 8.07 -10.82 6.98
C SER A 70 7.87 -12.15 6.26
N HIS A 71 7.05 -13.06 6.81
CA HIS A 71 6.70 -14.30 6.13
C HIS A 71 5.88 -14.06 4.86
N VAL A 72 4.97 -13.07 4.87
CA VAL A 72 4.21 -12.67 3.66
C VAL A 72 5.15 -12.11 2.59
N VAL A 73 6.07 -11.22 2.95
CA VAL A 73 7.08 -10.65 2.04
C VAL A 73 7.89 -11.77 1.37
N SER A 74 8.42 -12.69 2.17
CA SER A 74 9.18 -13.84 1.68
C SER A 74 8.38 -14.73 0.73
N ALA A 75 7.12 -15.04 1.09
CA ALA A 75 6.24 -15.87 0.25
C ALA A 75 5.91 -15.21 -1.10
N VAL A 76 5.68 -13.89 -1.13
CA VAL A 76 5.48 -13.13 -2.38
C VAL A 76 6.76 -13.13 -3.22
N HIS A 77 7.90 -12.81 -2.62
CA HIS A 77 9.19 -12.78 -3.31
C HIS A 77 9.54 -14.14 -3.94
N ARG A 78 9.26 -15.24 -3.24
CA ARG A 78 9.47 -16.62 -3.72
C ARG A 78 8.41 -17.08 -4.73
N GLY A 79 7.32 -16.33 -4.91
CA GLY A 79 6.19 -16.71 -5.76
C GLY A 79 5.35 -17.86 -5.20
N GLU A 80 5.40 -18.11 -3.89
CA GLU A 80 4.52 -19.08 -3.21
C GLU A 80 3.06 -18.59 -3.18
N VAL A 81 2.89 -17.26 -3.13
CA VAL A 81 1.60 -16.57 -3.32
C VAL A 81 1.73 -15.47 -4.38
N SER A 82 0.66 -15.21 -5.11
CA SER A 82 0.65 -14.19 -6.18
C SER A 82 0.67 -12.76 -5.61
N VAL A 83 -0.03 -12.53 -4.51
CA VAL A 83 -0.07 -11.25 -3.79
C VAL A 83 -0.07 -11.48 -2.28
N GLY A 84 0.38 -10.48 -1.52
CA GLY A 84 0.46 -10.53 -0.05
C GLY A 84 -0.14 -9.31 0.62
N LEU A 85 -0.93 -9.49 1.68
CA LEU A 85 -1.42 -8.39 2.52
C LEU A 85 -0.53 -8.25 3.76
N VAL A 86 -0.01 -7.04 3.96
CA VAL A 86 0.74 -6.64 5.15
C VAL A 86 0.11 -5.41 5.79
N PRO A 87 0.34 -5.14 7.09
CA PRO A 87 -0.13 -3.93 7.74
C PRO A 87 0.35 -2.67 7.01
N LEU A 88 -0.38 -1.57 7.20
CA LEU A 88 0.10 -0.27 6.75
C LEU A 88 1.43 0.07 7.44
N PRO A 89 2.35 0.75 6.75
CA PRO A 89 3.59 1.26 7.34
C PRO A 89 3.49 1.79 8.77
N GLU A 90 2.47 2.61 9.02
CA GLU A 90 2.28 3.33 10.28
C GLU A 90 1.70 2.46 11.40
N ALA A 91 1.08 1.33 11.04
CA ALA A 91 0.46 0.36 11.94
C ALA A 91 1.23 -0.96 12.01
N ALA A 92 2.41 -1.04 11.39
CA ALA A 92 3.24 -2.23 11.38
C ALA A 92 4.04 -2.36 12.68
N ASP A 93 4.31 -3.61 13.08
CA ASP A 93 5.26 -3.91 14.15
C ASP A 93 6.69 -3.49 13.75
N THR A 94 7.57 -3.39 14.76
CA THR A 94 9.00 -3.10 14.55
C THR A 94 9.83 -4.38 14.74
N PRO A 95 10.77 -4.72 13.83
CA PRO A 95 11.11 -3.98 12.61
C PRO A 95 9.99 -4.04 11.57
N GLY A 96 9.80 -2.94 10.84
CA GLY A 96 8.77 -2.81 9.81
C GLY A 96 9.07 -3.72 8.63
N TRP A 97 8.04 -4.31 8.02
CA TRP A 97 8.16 -5.25 6.89
C TRP A 97 8.92 -4.69 5.69
N TRP A 98 9.01 -3.38 5.55
CA TRP A 98 9.78 -2.74 4.48
C TRP A 98 11.30 -2.94 4.63
N ALA A 99 11.79 -3.27 5.83
CA ALA A 99 13.16 -3.74 6.01
C ALA A 99 13.41 -5.05 5.24
N ASP A 100 12.45 -5.99 5.27
CA ASP A 100 12.53 -7.24 4.51
C ASP A 100 12.39 -6.99 3.00
N VAL A 101 11.48 -6.08 2.61
CA VAL A 101 11.25 -5.78 1.19
C VAL A 101 12.42 -5.06 0.54
N ARG A 102 13.24 -4.33 1.31
CA ARG A 102 14.43 -3.61 0.80
C ARG A 102 15.25 -4.48 -0.16
N ASP A 103 15.51 -5.72 0.25
CA ASP A 103 16.37 -6.66 -0.48
C ASP A 103 15.57 -7.48 -1.52
N ALA A 104 14.24 -7.54 -1.40
CA ALA A 104 13.32 -8.09 -2.40
C ALA A 104 13.00 -7.07 -3.51
N THR A 105 13.98 -6.85 -4.38
CA THR A 105 13.96 -5.78 -5.40
C THR A 105 12.83 -5.88 -6.44
N ASP A 106 12.23 -7.06 -6.61
CA ASP A 106 11.13 -7.30 -7.54
C ASP A 106 9.73 -7.25 -6.91
N VAL A 107 9.64 -7.00 -5.60
CA VAL A 107 8.39 -6.89 -4.84
C VAL A 107 8.04 -5.44 -4.59
N TYR A 108 6.79 -5.07 -4.88
CA TYR A 108 6.30 -3.70 -4.77
C TYR A 108 4.94 -3.66 -4.06
N VAL A 109 4.65 -2.53 -3.42
CA VAL A 109 3.27 -2.19 -3.01
C VAL A 109 2.48 -1.76 -4.24
N VAL A 110 1.40 -2.49 -4.54
CA VAL A 110 0.58 -2.28 -5.75
C VAL A 110 -0.85 -1.84 -5.46
N ALA A 111 -1.28 -1.89 -4.19
CA ALA A 111 -2.57 -1.38 -3.77
C ALA A 111 -2.61 -1.04 -2.28
N ARG A 112 -3.51 -0.11 -1.93
CA ARG A 112 -3.94 0.21 -0.57
C ARG A 112 -5.36 -0.28 -0.34
N LEU A 113 -5.58 -1.02 0.75
CA LEU A 113 -6.88 -1.54 1.15
C LEU A 113 -7.40 -0.85 2.41
N PRO A 114 -8.74 -0.71 2.56
CA PRO A 114 -9.73 -0.95 1.51
C PRO A 114 -9.59 0.09 0.38
N TRP A 115 -9.85 -0.31 -0.88
CA TRP A 115 -9.83 0.65 -1.99
C TRP A 115 -11.03 1.60 -1.94
N PHE A 116 -12.16 1.16 -1.40
CA PHE A 116 -13.34 1.99 -1.20
C PHE A 116 -13.65 2.02 0.29
N ASP A 117 -13.77 3.22 0.84
CA ASP A 117 -14.18 3.41 2.22
C ASP A 117 -15.52 4.16 2.27
N ASP A 118 -16.52 3.51 2.88
CA ASP A 118 -17.88 4.02 3.07
C ASP A 118 -18.04 4.76 4.40
N THR A 119 -16.98 4.86 5.21
CA THR A 119 -17.07 5.50 6.52
C THR A 119 -17.25 7.01 6.36
N ALA A 120 -18.50 7.44 6.36
CA ALA A 120 -18.88 8.83 6.60
C ALA A 120 -18.29 9.29 7.94
N ALA A 121 -17.10 9.90 7.91
CA ALA A 121 -16.50 10.84 8.88
C ALA A 121 -16.70 10.63 10.41
N GLY A 122 -17.02 9.43 10.91
CA GLY A 122 -17.48 9.28 12.30
C GLY A 122 -17.12 8.00 13.05
N ALA A 123 -16.50 6.99 12.43
CA ALA A 123 -16.25 5.70 13.08
C ALA A 123 -14.80 5.22 12.92
N GLY A 124 -13.86 5.89 13.58
CA GLY A 124 -12.46 5.46 13.68
C GLY A 124 -11.71 5.41 12.34
N ALA A 125 -10.37 5.29 12.39
CA ALA A 125 -9.61 4.99 11.19
C ALA A 125 -9.97 3.56 10.73
N SER A 126 -10.38 3.42 9.47
CA SER A 126 -10.60 2.12 8.85
C SER A 126 -9.31 1.32 8.86
N VAL A 127 -9.39 0.06 9.33
CA VAL A 127 -8.24 -0.85 9.31
C VAL A 127 -7.80 -1.03 7.86
N GLY A 128 -6.56 -0.68 7.56
CA GLY A 128 -6.00 -0.80 6.23
C GLY A 128 -4.91 -1.85 6.08
N ALA A 129 -4.59 -2.18 4.83
CA ALA A 129 -3.49 -3.06 4.46
C ALA A 129 -2.78 -2.56 3.20
N SER A 130 -1.49 -2.86 3.10
CA SER A 130 -0.72 -2.72 1.86
C SER A 130 -0.72 -4.05 1.13
N VAL A 131 -0.90 -4.02 -0.19
CA VAL A 131 -0.82 -5.22 -1.04
C VAL A 131 0.54 -5.26 -1.72
N LEU A 132 1.27 -6.33 -1.49
CA LEU A 132 2.53 -6.66 -2.14
C LEU A 132 2.30 -7.56 -3.34
N ALA A 133 3.00 -7.32 -4.43
CA ALA A 133 3.06 -8.20 -5.59
C ALA A 133 4.43 -8.11 -6.27
N ARG A 134 4.73 -9.07 -7.14
CA ARG A 134 5.89 -9.01 -8.01
C ARG A 134 5.60 -8.23 -9.28
N GLY A 135 6.54 -7.40 -9.71
CA GLY A 135 6.43 -6.61 -10.94
C GLY A 135 6.27 -5.11 -10.66
N ILE A 136 6.75 -4.31 -11.62
CA ILE A 136 6.83 -2.85 -11.50
C ILE A 136 5.41 -2.27 -11.54
N PRO A 137 5.04 -1.38 -10.60
CA PRO A 137 3.77 -0.66 -10.64
C PRO A 137 3.62 0.19 -11.90
N GLU A 138 2.40 0.25 -12.43
CA GLU A 138 2.05 1.10 -13.57
C GLU A 138 1.30 2.36 -13.09
N GLU A 139 1.55 3.50 -13.74
CA GLU A 139 0.83 4.75 -13.48
C GLU A 139 -0.67 4.60 -13.81
N SER A 140 -1.54 4.99 -12.87
CA SER A 140 -2.99 4.92 -13.03
C SER A 140 -3.65 6.29 -13.25
N GLY A 141 -2.90 7.38 -13.02
CA GLY A 141 -3.26 8.78 -13.26
C GLY A 141 -3.74 9.55 -12.03
N ASP A 142 -4.11 8.86 -10.95
CA ASP A 142 -4.35 9.42 -9.61
C ASP A 142 -3.77 8.45 -8.58
N ASP A 143 -2.46 8.56 -8.41
CA ASP A 143 -1.63 7.60 -7.68
C ASP A 143 -1.06 8.19 -6.39
N HIS A 144 -0.68 7.29 -5.49
CA HIS A 144 0.31 7.56 -4.46
C HIS A 144 1.56 6.72 -4.75
N SER A 145 2.72 7.33 -4.58
CA SER A 145 4.02 6.64 -4.62
C SER A 145 4.53 6.39 -3.21
N LEU A 146 5.04 5.19 -2.94
CA LEU A 146 5.72 4.85 -1.71
C LEU A 146 7.23 4.79 -1.98
N LEU A 147 7.98 5.79 -1.51
CA LEU A 147 9.43 5.82 -1.62
C LEU A 147 10.11 5.36 -0.34
N MET A 148 11.18 4.61 -0.50
CA MET A 148 12.07 4.17 0.57
C MET A 148 13.38 4.97 0.51
N PHE A 149 13.80 5.51 1.65
CA PHE A 149 15.11 6.12 1.84
C PHE A 149 15.87 5.37 2.93
N THR A 150 17.05 4.89 2.58
CA THR A 150 17.95 4.21 3.51
C THR A 150 19.02 5.20 3.96
N CYS A 151 19.03 5.53 5.25
CA CYS A 151 19.88 6.55 5.85
C CYS A 151 20.92 5.89 6.78
N PRO A 152 22.22 5.86 6.43
CA PRO A 152 23.27 5.26 7.26
C PRO A 152 23.47 5.98 8.60
N LYS A 153 23.12 7.26 8.66
CA LYS A 153 23.14 8.07 9.89
C LYS A 153 21.72 8.20 10.43
N PRO A 154 21.51 8.24 11.75
CA PRO A 154 20.19 8.44 12.32
C PRO A 154 19.58 9.78 11.88
N VAL A 155 18.56 9.72 11.03
CA VAL A 155 17.72 10.86 10.66
C VAL A 155 16.37 10.74 11.38
N SER A 156 15.80 11.88 11.77
CA SER A 156 14.46 11.91 12.38
C SER A 156 13.38 11.92 11.31
N ARG A 157 12.22 11.31 11.60
CA ARG A 157 11.03 11.37 10.74
C ARG A 157 10.66 12.81 10.36
N ALA A 158 10.74 13.74 11.31
CA ALA A 158 10.45 15.16 11.09
C ALA A 158 11.39 15.80 10.05
N ARG A 159 12.69 15.46 10.09
CA ARG A 159 13.67 15.97 9.13
C ARG A 159 13.41 15.46 7.72
N VAL A 160 13.05 14.19 7.55
CA VAL A 160 12.65 13.64 6.25
C VAL A 160 11.45 14.41 5.70
N GLY A 161 10.43 14.63 6.54
CA GLY A 161 9.25 15.41 6.17
C GLY A 161 9.56 16.84 5.72
N GLU A 162 10.41 17.55 6.44
CA GLU A 162 10.85 18.92 6.11
C GLU A 162 11.58 18.97 4.76
N VAL A 163 12.50 18.04 4.52
CA VAL A 163 13.32 18.00 3.30
C VAL A 163 12.43 17.65 2.09
N CYS A 164 11.53 16.69 2.20
CA CYS A 164 10.55 16.40 1.15
C CYS A 164 9.67 17.61 0.83
N GLY A 165 9.11 18.27 1.84
CA GLY A 165 8.26 19.46 1.65
C GLY A 165 9.01 20.62 0.98
N THR A 166 10.27 20.85 1.34
CA THR A 166 11.13 21.88 0.72
C THR A 166 11.42 21.58 -0.76
N ASN A 167 11.42 20.31 -1.16
CA ASN A 167 11.61 19.88 -2.54
C ASN A 167 10.28 19.71 -3.31
N GLY A 168 9.15 20.13 -2.73
CA GLY A 168 7.85 20.05 -3.39
C GLY A 168 7.30 18.63 -3.52
N LEU A 169 7.66 17.74 -2.57
CA LEU A 169 7.08 16.41 -2.42
C LEU A 169 6.04 16.45 -1.29
N GLU A 170 4.77 16.30 -1.63
CA GLU A 170 3.67 16.27 -0.67
C GLU A 170 3.55 14.88 -0.04
N ILE A 171 3.81 14.79 1.27
CA ILE A 171 3.74 13.53 2.02
C ILE A 171 2.34 13.34 2.60
N THR A 172 1.74 12.19 2.34
CA THR A 172 0.43 11.79 2.89
C THR A 172 0.54 10.84 4.08
N ALA A 173 1.59 10.01 4.12
CA ALA A 173 1.89 9.10 5.22
C ALA A 173 3.40 8.85 5.31
N GLN A 174 3.89 8.47 6.49
CA GLN A 174 5.32 8.15 6.65
C GLN A 174 5.59 7.25 7.86
N ALA A 175 6.54 6.33 7.69
CA ALA A 175 7.02 5.44 8.74
C ALA A 175 8.55 5.33 8.71
N VAL A 176 9.12 4.85 9.81
CA VAL A 176 10.55 4.62 9.95
C VAL A 176 10.78 3.35 10.75
N THR A 177 11.78 2.58 10.36
CA THR A 177 12.26 1.43 11.12
C THR A 177 13.78 1.43 11.15
N ASP A 178 14.36 0.82 12.17
CA ASP A 178 15.80 0.58 12.20
C ASP A 178 16.11 -0.65 11.31
N ASP A 179 17.24 -0.64 10.62
CA ASP A 179 17.66 -1.80 9.83
C ASP A 179 18.09 -2.95 10.76
N PRO A 180 17.44 -4.13 10.71
CA PRO A 180 17.85 -5.28 11.52
C PRO A 180 19.25 -5.81 11.16
N HIS A 181 19.80 -5.48 9.99
CA HIS A 181 21.08 -5.99 9.49
C HIS A 181 22.24 -4.98 9.57
N ALA A 182 21.97 -3.68 9.77
CA ALA A 182 22.99 -2.64 9.88
C ALA A 182 22.73 -1.70 11.07
N ALA A 183 23.59 -1.80 12.08
CA ALA A 183 23.44 -1.01 13.31
C ALA A 183 23.56 0.50 13.04
N GLY A 184 22.52 1.25 13.41
CA GLY A 184 22.47 2.71 13.29
C GLY A 184 21.88 3.22 11.97
N GLU A 185 21.65 2.33 11.01
CA GLU A 185 20.97 2.65 9.75
C GLU A 185 19.45 2.66 9.95
N ARG A 186 18.78 3.62 9.32
CA ARG A 186 17.32 3.74 9.36
C ARG A 186 16.73 3.68 7.97
N ILE A 187 15.64 2.94 7.86
CA ILE A 187 14.87 2.83 6.63
C ILE A 187 13.58 3.63 6.82
N HIS A 188 13.53 4.76 6.13
CA HIS A 188 12.37 5.64 6.07
C HIS A 188 11.52 5.27 4.87
N ILE A 189 10.20 5.32 5.04
CA ILE A 189 9.27 5.23 3.93
C ILE A 189 8.30 6.42 3.97
N VAL A 190 8.04 7.00 2.81
CA VAL A 190 7.14 8.13 2.62
C VAL A 190 6.15 7.81 1.51
N GLU A 191 4.87 8.00 1.80
CA GLU A 191 3.79 7.97 0.83
C GLU A 191 3.62 9.39 0.30
N LEU A 192 3.71 9.54 -1.03
CA LEU A 192 3.72 10.81 -1.74
C LEU A 192 2.51 10.91 -2.67
N ASP A 193 1.96 12.11 -2.78
CA ASP A 193 0.90 12.41 -3.75
C ASP A 193 1.44 12.42 -5.19
N GLY A 194 0.86 11.59 -6.05
CA GLY A 194 1.26 11.42 -7.45
C GLY A 194 2.14 10.20 -7.72
N PHE A 195 2.38 9.94 -9.02
CA PHE A 195 3.31 8.91 -9.47
C PHE A 195 4.73 9.50 -9.57
N ILE A 196 5.53 9.23 -8.55
CA ILE A 196 6.91 9.73 -8.37
C ILE A 196 7.85 8.53 -8.20
N ASP A 197 8.90 8.46 -9.00
CA ASP A 197 9.88 7.38 -9.00
C ASP A 197 11.16 7.75 -8.21
N ALA A 198 11.98 6.71 -7.99
CA ALA A 198 13.41 6.68 -7.77
C ALA A 198 14.16 7.89 -8.37
N ASP A 199 14.03 8.01 -9.68
CA ASP A 199 14.88 8.84 -10.53
C ASP A 199 14.37 10.28 -10.69
N ASP A 200 13.25 10.66 -10.06
CA ASP A 200 12.74 12.04 -10.07
C ASP A 200 13.79 13.00 -9.44
N ASP A 201 14.07 14.13 -10.11
CA ASP A 201 15.06 15.10 -9.66
C ASP A 201 14.83 15.57 -8.21
N ARG A 202 13.56 15.71 -7.80
CA ARG A 202 13.19 16.09 -6.43
C ARG A 202 13.52 14.98 -5.45
N THR A 203 13.21 13.73 -5.81
CA THR A 203 13.56 12.53 -5.01
C THR A 203 15.07 12.42 -4.81
N GLN A 204 15.85 12.64 -5.87
CA GLN A 204 17.31 12.63 -5.82
C GLN A 204 17.87 13.77 -4.96
N ALA A 205 17.30 14.98 -5.05
CA ALA A 205 17.68 16.11 -4.20
C ALA A 205 17.42 15.83 -2.71
N VAL A 206 16.32 15.16 -2.38
CA VAL A 206 16.03 14.69 -1.02
C VAL A 206 17.08 13.66 -0.58
N ALA A 207 17.36 12.64 -1.39
CA ALA A 207 18.34 11.60 -1.08
C ALA A 207 19.73 12.18 -0.77
N VAL A 208 20.19 13.14 -1.60
CA VAL A 208 21.46 13.86 -1.37
C VAL A 208 21.43 14.65 -0.07
N THR A 209 20.36 15.39 0.21
CA THR A 209 20.24 16.22 1.43
C THR A 209 20.19 15.38 2.71
N LEU A 210 19.61 14.19 2.64
CA LEU A 210 19.53 13.24 3.75
C LEU A 210 20.78 12.37 3.89
N GLU A 211 21.74 12.48 2.97
CA GLU A 211 22.88 11.55 2.83
C GLU A 211 22.42 10.08 2.78
N ALA A 212 21.29 9.82 2.11
CA ALA A 212 20.75 8.48 1.97
C ALA A 212 21.69 7.63 1.10
N SER A 213 22.00 6.41 1.55
CA SER A 213 22.81 5.45 0.80
C SER A 213 22.03 4.80 -0.34
N ASN A 214 20.70 4.76 -0.22
CA ASN A 214 19.81 4.20 -1.21
C ASN A 214 18.47 4.95 -1.20
N VAL A 215 17.91 5.14 -2.39
CA VAL A 215 16.51 5.52 -2.58
C VAL A 215 15.86 4.56 -3.57
N ARG A 216 14.66 4.09 -3.25
CA ARG A 216 13.95 3.09 -4.05
C ARG A 216 12.45 3.37 -4.09
N LEU A 217 11.85 3.20 -5.27
CA LEU A 217 10.41 3.05 -5.39
C LEU A 217 9.98 1.72 -4.77
N LEU A 218 9.31 1.79 -3.63
CA LEU A 218 8.78 0.63 -2.92
C LEU A 218 7.40 0.23 -3.45
N GLY A 219 6.71 1.14 -4.13
CA GLY A 219 5.43 0.85 -4.78
C GLY A 219 4.74 2.10 -5.28
N ALA A 220 3.73 1.92 -6.12
CA ALA A 220 2.81 2.96 -6.50
C ALA A 220 1.41 2.32 -6.64
N PHE A 221 0.39 3.06 -6.26
CA PHE A 221 -0.97 2.56 -6.29
C PHE A 221 -2.01 3.66 -6.48
N ALA A 222 -3.10 3.30 -7.15
CA ALA A 222 -4.24 4.19 -7.31
C ALA A 222 -4.81 4.61 -5.95
N ARG A 223 -5.15 5.90 -5.82
CA ARG A 223 -5.78 6.48 -4.64
C ARG A 223 -7.02 5.67 -4.24
N PRO A 224 -7.17 5.31 -2.95
CA PRO A 224 -8.43 4.79 -2.45
C PRO A 224 -9.57 5.81 -2.61
N PHE A 225 -10.72 5.35 -3.06
CA PHE A 225 -11.92 6.16 -3.16
C PHE A 225 -12.54 6.36 -1.78
N VAL A 226 -12.61 7.61 -1.35
CA VAL A 226 -13.38 8.02 -0.17
C VAL A 226 -14.71 8.57 -0.65
N SER A 227 -15.82 7.94 -0.24
CA SER A 227 -17.15 8.45 -0.56
C SER A 227 -17.41 9.74 0.22
N THR A 228 -17.60 10.86 -0.47
CA THR A 228 -18.09 12.11 0.15
C THR A 228 -19.62 12.15 0.23
N ASP A 229 -20.31 11.03 -0.04
CA ASP A 229 -21.74 11.03 -0.23
C ASP A 229 -22.49 11.26 1.10
N THR A 230 -23.04 12.46 1.25
CA THR A 230 -23.93 12.87 2.33
C THR A 230 -25.40 12.59 1.99
N ALA A 231 -25.68 11.71 1.04
CA ALA A 231 -27.05 11.37 0.65
C ALA A 231 -27.55 10.12 1.39
N GLY A 232 -28.29 10.32 2.49
CA GLY A 232 -28.96 9.20 3.16
C GLY A 232 -29.70 9.45 4.46
N VAL A 233 -30.11 10.69 4.78
CA VAL A 233 -31.18 10.92 5.77
C VAL A 233 -32.31 11.66 5.07
N LYS A 234 -33.27 10.89 4.54
CA LYS A 234 -34.65 11.33 4.33
C LYS A 234 -35.57 10.21 4.74
#